data_AF-A0A075G1Q2-F1
#
_entry.id   AF-A0A075G1Q2-F1
#
_cell.length_a   1.000
_cell.length_b   1.000
_cell.length_c   1.000
_cell.angle_alpha   90.00
_cell.angle_beta   90.00
_cell.angle_gamma   90.00
#
_symmetry.space_group_name_H-M   'P 1'
#
loop_
_entity.id
_entity.type
_entity.pdbx_description
1 polymer ?
#
loop_
_entity_poly.entity_id
_entity_poly.type
_entity_poly.pdbx_seq_one_letter_code
_entity_poly.pdbx_strand_id
1 'polypeptide(L)'
;MAGYMKAIQDAKEADIKRASKLGERVDNVSKLGMSLSEETRELTLALRGDSQAQGAWGEVVVENLLQSMGFVEGRDYIRQESETGEDRRRKVADFILKLPDNRHVVIDSKVSLTAYTDYVSAEDEDSSASAMKAHCRSIKIHAEKLASKNYEQMDGFNTPDFVLMVVPLEGAFIDAMRSDPSLYEDLVEDRRVKVVSGTSFMLTLLLIQELWKRENQSRNQIELMERGGHLHDKVVIFLESFTTIGFELGQAKAAYDEAETQLSSGTGNVIRQTEMLRELGAKVKKDLRNKSGVRKLAQEAEEE
;
A
#
# COMPACT_ATOMS: atom_id res chain seq x y z
N MET A 1 -22.17 -13.11 -24.54
CA MET A 1 -22.41 -14.30 -23.68
C MET A 1 -21.12 -15.05 -23.33
N ALA A 2 -20.28 -15.47 -24.28
CA ALA A 2 -19.03 -16.21 -24.00
C ALA A 2 -18.01 -15.45 -23.12
N GLY A 3 -17.82 -14.15 -23.33
CA GLY A 3 -16.91 -13.33 -22.50
C GLY A 3 -17.38 -13.15 -21.05
N TYR A 4 -18.69 -13.14 -20.81
CA TYR A 4 -19.27 -13.01 -19.48
C TYR A 4 -19.07 -14.28 -18.65
N MET A 5 -19.22 -15.44 -19.30
CA MET A 5 -18.99 -16.75 -18.69
C MET A 5 -17.51 -16.94 -18.33
N LYS A 6 -16.59 -16.49 -19.20
CA LYS A 6 -15.15 -16.48 -18.92
C LYS A 6 -14.80 -15.53 -17.76
N ALA A 7 -15.33 -14.32 -17.74
CA ALA A 7 -15.10 -13.37 -16.64
C ALA A 7 -15.59 -13.91 -15.28
N ILE A 8 -16.74 -14.60 -15.25
CA ILE A 8 -17.24 -15.27 -14.03
C ILE A 8 -16.31 -16.41 -13.60
N GLN A 9 -15.78 -17.18 -14.56
CA GLN A 9 -14.89 -18.29 -14.29
C GLN A 9 -13.52 -17.80 -13.76
N ASP A 10 -12.97 -16.76 -14.38
CA ASP A 10 -11.73 -16.09 -13.95
C ASP A 10 -11.90 -15.46 -12.55
N ALA A 11 -13.05 -14.83 -12.28
CA ALA A 11 -13.38 -14.29 -10.97
C ALA A 11 -13.46 -15.38 -9.89
N LYS A 12 -14.14 -16.50 -10.19
CA LYS A 12 -14.19 -17.66 -9.29
C LYS A 12 -12.81 -18.24 -9.02
N GLU A 13 -11.97 -18.38 -10.04
CA GLU A 13 -10.63 -18.91 -9.87
C GLU A 13 -9.74 -17.98 -9.03
N ALA A 14 -9.88 -16.66 -9.23
CA ALA A 14 -9.22 -15.65 -8.41
C ALA A 14 -9.69 -15.70 -6.95
N ASP A 15 -10.99 -15.88 -6.71
CA ASP A 15 -11.55 -15.99 -5.35
C ASP A 15 -11.10 -17.27 -4.64
N ILE A 16 -11.07 -18.41 -5.35
CA ILE A 16 -10.55 -19.67 -4.80
C ILE A 16 -9.06 -19.51 -4.42
N LYS A 17 -8.25 -18.87 -5.29
CA LYS A 17 -6.84 -18.60 -4.99
C LYS A 17 -6.68 -17.66 -3.79
N ARG A 18 -7.52 -16.63 -3.65
CA ARG A 18 -7.52 -15.74 -2.47
C ARG A 18 -7.87 -16.49 -1.19
N ALA A 19 -8.93 -17.30 -1.23
CA ALA A 19 -9.38 -18.09 -0.09
C ALA A 19 -8.31 -19.08 0.36
N SER A 20 -7.67 -19.77 -0.59
CA SER A 20 -6.56 -20.69 -0.31
C SER A 20 -5.36 -19.98 0.33
N LYS A 21 -4.92 -18.83 -0.23
CA LYS A 21 -3.83 -18.03 0.37
C LYS A 21 -4.16 -17.48 1.76
N LEU A 22 -5.43 -17.13 1.99
CA LEU A 22 -5.88 -16.72 3.32
C LEU A 22 -5.82 -17.88 4.30
N GLY A 23 -6.28 -19.07 3.89
CA GLY A 23 -6.17 -20.30 4.67
C GLY A 23 -4.73 -20.60 5.09
N GLU A 24 -3.79 -20.54 4.15
CA GLU A 24 -2.35 -20.72 4.45
C GLU A 24 -1.82 -19.71 5.48
N ARG A 25 -2.26 -18.44 5.40
CA ARG A 25 -1.88 -17.39 6.36
C ARG A 25 -2.48 -17.65 7.74
N VAL A 26 -3.73 -18.07 7.82
CA VAL A 26 -4.39 -18.43 9.08
C VAL A 26 -3.71 -19.64 9.73
N ASP A 27 -3.36 -20.66 8.94
CA ASP A 27 -2.60 -21.82 9.42
C ASP A 27 -1.23 -21.40 9.97
N ASN A 28 -0.55 -20.47 9.30
CA ASN A 28 0.74 -19.95 9.75
C ASN A 28 0.60 -19.17 11.07
N VAL A 29 -0.39 -18.29 11.19
CA VAL A 29 -0.69 -17.57 12.45
C VAL A 29 -1.00 -18.56 13.58
N SER A 30 -1.76 -19.62 13.28
CA SER A 30 -2.09 -20.67 14.26
C SER A 30 -0.84 -21.40 14.75
N LYS A 31 0.07 -21.77 13.84
CA LYS A 31 1.35 -22.42 14.18
C LYS A 31 2.26 -21.51 15.01
N LEU A 32 2.38 -20.23 14.63
CA LEU A 32 3.14 -19.24 15.39
C LEU A 32 2.55 -19.04 16.79
N GLY A 33 1.21 -19.03 16.92
CA GLY A 33 0.52 -18.97 18.20
C GLY A 33 0.82 -20.14 19.12
N MET A 34 0.84 -21.36 18.58
CA MET A 34 1.19 -22.56 19.35
C MET A 34 2.63 -22.51 19.85
N SER A 35 3.59 -22.19 18.98
CA SER A 35 5.01 -22.08 19.34
C SER A 35 5.25 -20.99 20.39
N LEU A 36 4.63 -19.83 20.21
CA LEU A 36 4.73 -18.73 21.16
C LEU A 36 4.17 -19.11 22.54
N SER A 37 3.02 -19.79 22.57
CA SER A 37 2.38 -20.22 23.81
C SER A 37 3.28 -21.15 24.63
N GLU A 38 3.98 -22.06 23.95
CA GLU A 38 4.93 -23.01 24.58
C GLU A 38 6.15 -22.28 25.16
N GLU A 39 6.81 -21.44 24.37
CA GLU A 39 7.98 -20.65 24.81
C GLU A 39 7.62 -19.69 25.96
N THR A 40 6.43 -19.09 25.88
CA THR A 40 5.89 -18.20 26.92
C THR A 40 5.68 -18.90 28.25
N ARG A 41 5.17 -20.13 28.21
CA ARG A 41 4.87 -20.89 29.43
C ARG A 41 6.14 -21.26 30.18
N GLU A 42 7.17 -21.75 29.49
CA GLU A 42 8.45 -22.13 30.12
C GLU A 42 9.15 -20.93 30.76
N LEU A 43 9.19 -19.80 30.06
CA LEU A 43 9.84 -18.58 30.54
C LEU A 43 9.05 -17.90 31.67
N THR A 44 7.71 -17.89 31.62
CA THR A 44 6.89 -17.33 32.71
C THR A 44 7.14 -18.06 34.03
N LEU A 45 7.28 -19.40 33.98
CA LEU A 45 7.62 -20.22 35.14
C LEU A 45 9.05 -19.95 35.64
N ALA A 46 10.00 -19.74 34.72
CA ALA A 46 11.40 -19.42 35.06
C ALA A 46 11.57 -18.03 35.70
N LEU A 47 10.72 -17.07 35.34
CA LEU A 47 10.73 -15.69 35.86
C LEU A 47 9.80 -15.49 37.07
N ARG A 48 9.36 -16.58 37.71
CA ARG A 48 8.47 -16.53 38.88
C ARG A 48 9.09 -15.70 40.00
N GLY A 49 8.34 -14.71 40.49
CA GLY A 49 8.74 -13.87 41.63
C GLY A 49 9.50 -12.59 41.26
N ASP A 50 9.90 -12.41 40.00
CA ASP A 50 10.48 -11.16 39.50
C ASP A 50 9.50 -10.47 38.53
N SER A 51 8.66 -9.60 39.08
CA SER A 51 7.65 -8.85 38.32
C SER A 51 8.26 -7.89 37.30
N GLN A 52 9.47 -7.40 37.54
CA GLN A 52 10.17 -6.52 36.61
C GLN A 52 10.70 -7.31 35.41
N ALA A 53 11.29 -8.49 35.65
CA ALA A 53 11.73 -9.38 34.58
C ALA A 53 10.56 -9.91 33.75
N GLN A 54 9.43 -10.27 34.39
CA GLN A 54 8.21 -10.68 33.68
C GLN A 54 7.67 -9.57 32.76
N GLY A 55 7.65 -8.32 33.24
CA GLY A 55 7.22 -7.18 32.43
C GLY A 55 8.16 -6.90 31.24
N ALA A 56 9.47 -6.93 31.46
CA ALA A 56 10.46 -6.75 30.40
C ALA A 56 10.38 -7.87 29.35
N TRP A 57 10.12 -9.11 29.79
CA TRP A 57 9.91 -10.24 28.89
C TRP A 57 8.64 -10.08 28.04
N GLY A 58 7.55 -9.57 28.63
CA GLY A 58 6.32 -9.24 27.87
C GLY A 58 6.57 -8.23 26.74
N GLU A 59 7.41 -7.21 26.99
CA GLU A 59 7.82 -6.24 25.96
C GLU A 59 8.61 -6.94 24.83
N VAL A 60 9.56 -7.81 25.17
CA VAL A 60 10.36 -8.58 24.19
C VAL A 60 9.49 -9.51 23.34
N VAL A 61 8.47 -10.15 23.93
CA VAL A 61 7.53 -11.00 23.19
C VAL A 61 6.76 -10.20 22.15
N VAL A 62 6.23 -9.05 22.52
CA VAL A 62 5.50 -8.18 21.59
C VAL A 62 6.41 -7.70 20.47
N GLU A 63 7.65 -7.33 20.79
CA GLU A 63 8.65 -6.94 19.79
C GLU A 63 8.99 -8.07 18.82
N ASN A 64 9.23 -9.28 19.33
CA ASN A 64 9.49 -10.47 18.52
C ASN A 64 8.28 -10.81 17.61
N LEU A 65 7.05 -10.64 18.10
CA LEU A 65 5.84 -10.83 17.30
C LEU A 65 5.73 -9.80 16.18
N LEU A 66 6.01 -8.52 16.47
CA LEU A 66 6.04 -7.48 15.44
C LEU A 66 7.08 -7.83 14.36
N GLN A 67 8.30 -8.16 14.76
CA GLN A 67 9.40 -8.46 13.84
C GLN A 67 9.14 -9.74 13.02
N SER A 68 8.65 -10.82 13.64
CA SER A 68 8.33 -12.08 12.94
C SER A 68 7.19 -11.92 11.94
N MET A 69 6.23 -11.04 12.23
CA MET A 69 5.18 -10.66 11.30
C MET A 69 5.68 -9.71 10.20
N GLY A 70 6.92 -9.23 10.25
CA GLY A 70 7.55 -8.40 9.22
C GLY A 70 7.41 -6.89 9.43
N PHE A 71 7.03 -6.47 10.65
CA PHE A 71 7.03 -5.05 11.04
C PHE A 71 8.45 -4.61 11.36
N VAL A 72 8.84 -3.44 10.85
CA VAL A 72 10.19 -2.87 10.97
C VAL A 72 10.17 -1.68 11.93
N GLU A 73 11.03 -1.69 12.94
CA GLU A 73 11.18 -0.58 13.88
C GLU A 73 11.60 0.73 13.17
N GLY A 74 11.10 1.86 13.66
CA GLY A 74 11.30 3.19 13.08
C GLY A 74 10.41 3.46 11.87
N ARG A 75 10.21 2.47 11.00
CA ARG A 75 9.32 2.56 9.84
C ARG A 75 7.86 2.32 10.20
N ASP A 76 7.57 1.17 10.79
CA ASP A 76 6.23 0.63 10.99
C ASP A 76 5.72 0.83 12.42
N TYR A 77 6.63 0.72 13.39
CA TYR A 77 6.35 0.99 14.79
C TYR A 77 7.53 1.72 15.43
N ILE A 78 7.28 2.33 16.59
CA ILE A 78 8.29 2.99 17.41
C ILE A 78 8.25 2.34 18.79
N ARG A 79 9.40 1.93 19.29
CA ARG A 79 9.60 1.52 20.68
C ARG A 79 9.82 2.75 21.53
N GLN A 80 9.08 2.90 22.63
CA GLN A 80 9.34 3.98 23.58
C GLN A 80 10.37 3.49 24.62
N GLU A 81 11.61 3.92 24.48
CA GLU A 81 12.62 3.71 25.52
C GLU A 81 12.34 4.59 26.74
N SER A 82 12.74 4.12 27.92
CA SER A 82 12.62 4.89 29.15
C SER A 82 13.78 5.87 29.22
N GLU A 83 13.65 7.04 28.62
CA GLU A 83 14.62 8.08 28.87
C GLU A 83 14.40 8.69 30.25
N THR A 84 15.35 8.39 31.13
CA THR A 84 15.69 9.16 32.33
C THR A 84 16.41 10.45 31.90
N GLY A 85 15.77 11.26 31.05
CA GLY A 85 16.20 12.62 30.73
C GLY A 85 15.68 13.61 31.77
N GLU A 86 16.32 14.78 31.90
CA GLU A 86 15.96 15.86 32.84
C GLU A 86 14.47 16.27 32.76
N ASP A 87 13.82 16.04 31.62
CA ASP A 87 12.38 16.08 31.46
C ASP A 87 11.77 14.70 31.78
N ARG A 88 11.21 14.54 32.98
CA ARG A 88 10.52 13.35 33.49
C ARG A 88 9.25 12.97 32.68
N ARG A 89 9.36 12.70 31.37
CA ARG A 89 8.27 12.13 30.58
C ARG A 89 8.13 10.66 30.96
N ARG A 90 7.12 10.38 31.79
CA ARG A 90 6.71 9.01 32.14
C ARG A 90 6.55 8.19 30.86
N LYS A 91 7.09 6.97 30.81
CA LYS A 91 6.72 5.96 29.81
C LYS A 91 5.19 5.84 29.79
N VAL A 92 4.56 6.31 28.72
CA VAL A 92 3.09 6.28 28.59
C VAL A 92 2.65 5.01 27.83
N ALA A 93 3.48 4.50 26.90
CA ALA A 93 3.27 3.27 26.11
C ALA A 93 4.56 2.43 25.99
N ASP A 94 4.43 1.15 25.60
CA ASP A 94 5.58 0.29 25.26
C ASP A 94 5.93 0.43 23.77
N PHE A 95 4.94 0.34 22.88
CA PHE A 95 5.10 0.51 21.44
C PHE A 95 3.99 1.38 20.83
N ILE A 96 4.32 2.08 19.74
CA ILE A 96 3.36 2.82 18.92
C ILE A 96 3.43 2.27 17.49
N LEU A 97 2.34 1.68 17.03
CA LEU A 97 2.19 1.16 15.68
C LEU A 97 1.59 2.23 14.76
N LYS A 98 2.20 2.45 13.60
CA LYS A 98 1.72 3.43 12.61
C LYS A 98 0.71 2.79 11.68
N LEU A 99 -0.42 3.45 11.48
CA LEU A 99 -1.45 3.06 10.53
C LEU A 99 -1.50 4.06 9.36
N PRO A 100 -2.18 3.74 8.25
CA PRO A 100 -2.48 4.73 7.22
C PRO A 100 -3.28 5.91 7.74
N ASP A 101 -3.33 6.96 6.94
CA ASP A 101 -3.96 8.24 7.29
C ASP A 101 -3.33 8.90 8.53
N ASN A 102 -2.05 8.61 8.77
CA ASN A 102 -1.29 9.12 9.92
C ASN A 102 -1.94 8.75 11.27
N ARG A 103 -2.64 7.62 11.34
CA ARG A 103 -3.26 7.12 12.58
C ARG A 103 -2.28 6.24 13.35
N HIS A 104 -2.54 6.07 14.65
CA HIS A 104 -1.67 5.31 15.53
C HIS A 104 -2.46 4.34 16.41
N VAL A 105 -1.86 3.19 16.70
CA VAL A 105 -2.34 2.24 17.71
C VAL A 105 -1.24 2.10 18.75
N VAL A 106 -1.61 2.25 20.01
CA VAL A 106 -0.69 2.04 21.12
C VAL A 106 -0.73 0.59 21.55
N ILE A 107 0.42 0.02 21.90
CA ILE A 107 0.54 -1.34 22.43
C ILE A 107 1.17 -1.26 23.83
N ASP A 108 0.52 -1.89 24.80
CA ASP A 108 0.97 -2.04 26.18
C ASP A 108 0.96 -3.54 26.54
N SER A 109 2.11 -4.05 26.96
CA SER A 109 2.38 -5.48 27.17
C SER A 109 2.51 -5.86 28.65
N LYS A 110 2.27 -4.90 29.56
CA LYS A 110 2.60 -4.98 31.00
C LYS A 110 1.59 -5.73 31.86
N VAL A 111 1.10 -6.88 31.38
CA VAL A 111 0.19 -7.70 32.17
C VAL A 111 1.01 -8.56 33.14
N SER A 112 0.81 -8.34 34.45
CA SER A 112 1.43 -9.16 35.48
C SER A 112 0.87 -10.58 35.45
N LEU A 113 1.76 -11.57 35.29
CA LEU A 113 1.42 -13.00 35.29
C LEU A 113 1.65 -13.66 36.66
N THR A 114 1.93 -12.89 37.71
CA THR A 114 2.23 -13.42 39.05
C THR A 114 1.08 -14.27 39.58
N ALA A 115 -0.15 -13.74 39.57
CA ALA A 115 -1.33 -14.45 40.05
C ALA A 115 -1.64 -15.71 39.23
N TYR A 116 -1.40 -15.68 37.91
CA TYR A 116 -1.54 -16.87 37.06
C TYR A 116 -0.47 -17.93 37.39
N THR A 117 0.75 -17.50 37.69
CA THR A 117 1.83 -18.41 38.08
C THR A 117 1.50 -19.12 39.40
N ASP A 118 0.92 -18.39 40.35
CA ASP A 118 0.44 -18.96 41.62
C ASP A 118 -0.75 -19.89 41.42
N TYR A 119 -1.67 -19.58 40.49
CA TYR A 119 -2.75 -20.48 40.09
C TYR A 119 -2.23 -21.82 39.56
N VAL A 120 -1.26 -21.79 38.63
CA VAL A 120 -0.66 -23.01 38.04
C VAL A 120 0.13 -23.82 39.07
N SER A 121 0.67 -23.15 40.09
CA SER A 121 1.51 -23.77 41.13
C SER A 121 0.75 -24.13 42.40
N ALA A 122 -0.55 -23.89 42.47
CA ALA A 122 -1.36 -24.14 43.67
C ALA A 122 -1.50 -25.65 43.91
N GLU A 123 -1.31 -26.08 45.16
CA GLU A 123 -1.42 -27.49 45.56
C GLU A 123 -2.83 -27.87 46.02
N ASP A 124 -3.67 -26.88 46.31
CA ASP A 124 -5.04 -27.05 46.77
C ASP A 124 -6.04 -26.17 45.99
N GLU A 125 -7.30 -26.60 45.99
CA GLU A 125 -8.37 -25.99 45.20
C GLU A 125 -8.74 -24.57 45.67
N ASP A 126 -8.65 -24.30 46.98
CA ASP A 126 -8.96 -22.98 47.54
C ASP A 126 -7.90 -21.95 47.14
N SER A 127 -6.61 -22.31 47.23
CA SER A 127 -5.50 -21.48 46.76
C SER A 127 -5.57 -21.24 45.26
N SER A 128 -5.90 -22.28 44.48
CA SER A 128 -6.07 -22.17 43.03
C SER A 128 -7.20 -21.20 42.66
N ALA A 129 -8.37 -21.35 43.28
CA ALA A 129 -9.51 -20.47 43.05
C ALA A 129 -9.22 -19.01 43.46
N SER A 130 -8.51 -18.81 44.57
CA SER A 130 -8.09 -17.48 45.03
C SER A 130 -7.12 -16.81 44.05
N ALA A 131 -6.11 -17.54 43.58
CA ALA A 131 -5.13 -17.04 42.63
C ALA A 131 -5.77 -16.69 41.27
N MET A 132 -6.70 -17.50 40.78
CA MET A 132 -7.43 -17.19 39.54
C MET A 132 -8.29 -15.91 39.68
N LYS A 133 -8.99 -15.73 40.80
CA LYS A 133 -9.73 -14.47 41.06
C LYS A 133 -8.79 -13.26 41.09
N ALA A 134 -7.61 -13.41 41.69
CA ALA A 134 -6.60 -12.35 41.69
C ALA A 134 -6.09 -12.04 40.28
N HIS A 135 -5.93 -13.06 39.42
CA HIS A 135 -5.54 -12.91 38.03
C HIS A 135 -6.60 -12.16 37.20
N CYS A 136 -7.87 -12.56 37.28
CA CYS A 136 -8.97 -11.86 36.61
C CYS A 136 -9.04 -10.37 37.03
N ARG A 137 -8.92 -10.11 38.34
CA ARG A 137 -8.90 -8.75 38.89
C ARG A 137 -7.70 -7.94 38.40
N SER A 138 -6.53 -8.56 38.29
CA SER A 138 -5.31 -7.92 37.77
C SER A 138 -5.50 -7.44 36.33
N ILE A 139 -6.06 -8.29 35.45
CA ILE A 139 -6.38 -7.94 34.06
C ILE A 139 -7.34 -6.75 34.02
N LYS A 140 -8.44 -6.80 34.80
CA LYS A 140 -9.44 -5.73 34.84
C LYS A 140 -8.85 -4.39 35.26
N ILE A 141 -8.11 -4.37 36.39
CA ILE A 141 -7.49 -3.15 36.91
C ILE A 141 -6.49 -2.56 35.90
N HIS A 142 -5.73 -3.39 35.20
CA HIS A 142 -4.77 -2.91 34.21
C HIS A 142 -5.49 -2.32 32.99
N ALA A 143 -6.55 -2.96 32.50
CA ALA A 143 -7.38 -2.43 31.41
C ALA A 143 -7.99 -1.07 31.79
N GLU A 144 -8.59 -0.94 32.97
CA GLU A 144 -9.15 0.32 33.49
C GLU A 144 -8.07 1.42 33.61
N LYS A 145 -6.89 1.05 34.11
CA LYS A 145 -5.74 1.95 34.22
C LYS A 145 -5.31 2.48 32.85
N LEU A 146 -5.23 1.61 31.84
CA LEU A 146 -4.89 2.01 30.47
C LEU A 146 -5.98 2.89 29.85
N ALA A 147 -7.25 2.58 30.10
CA ALA A 147 -8.37 3.40 29.62
C ALA A 147 -8.38 4.82 30.21
N SER A 148 -7.87 4.98 31.44
CA SER A 148 -7.74 6.29 32.10
C SER A 148 -6.52 7.10 31.67
N LYS A 149 -5.55 6.49 30.96
CA LYS A 149 -4.37 7.21 30.46
C LYS A 149 -4.77 8.09 29.27
N ASN A 150 -4.37 9.35 29.33
CA ASN A 150 -4.68 10.32 28.28
C ASN A 150 -3.61 10.30 27.18
N TYR A 151 -3.70 9.31 26.29
CA TYR A 151 -2.75 9.17 25.17
C TYR A 151 -2.89 10.29 24.12
N GLU A 152 -3.99 11.05 24.15
CA GLU A 152 -4.23 12.21 23.28
C GLU A 152 -3.20 13.34 23.48
N GLN A 153 -2.46 13.33 24.61
CA GLN A 153 -1.44 14.33 24.95
C GLN A 153 -0.01 13.90 24.57
N MET A 154 0.16 12.81 23.80
CA MET A 154 1.47 12.42 23.30
C MET A 154 1.95 13.40 22.22
N ASP A 155 2.90 14.28 22.59
CA ASP A 155 3.53 15.21 21.65
C ASP A 155 4.12 14.49 20.43
N GLY A 156 3.76 14.94 19.23
CA GLY A 156 4.32 14.45 17.97
C GLY A 156 3.61 13.25 17.33
N PHE A 157 2.56 12.72 17.97
CA PHE A 157 1.74 11.64 17.41
C PHE A 157 0.27 12.06 17.34
N ASN A 158 -0.43 11.67 16.26
CA ASN A 158 -1.89 11.80 16.21
C ASN A 158 -2.54 10.94 17.29
N THR A 159 -3.65 11.41 17.85
CA THR A 159 -4.43 10.71 18.88
C THR A 159 -4.64 9.24 18.52
N PRO A 160 -4.26 8.29 19.39
CA PRO A 160 -4.45 6.87 19.10
C PRO A 160 -5.94 6.52 18.99
N ASP A 161 -6.30 5.69 18.01
CA ASP A 161 -7.69 5.23 17.85
C ASP A 161 -8.12 4.32 19.01
N PHE A 162 -7.20 3.50 19.51
CA PHE A 162 -7.35 2.61 20.66
C PHE A 162 -5.99 2.07 21.13
N VAL A 163 -5.99 1.46 22.31
CA VAL A 163 -4.84 0.81 22.95
C VAL A 163 -5.02 -0.71 22.92
N LEU A 164 -4.01 -1.44 22.47
CA LEU A 164 -3.92 -2.88 22.59
C LEU A 164 -3.22 -3.23 23.90
N MET A 165 -3.95 -3.94 24.78
CA MET A 165 -3.37 -4.54 25.98
C MET A 165 -3.07 -6.00 25.67
N VAL A 166 -1.79 -6.35 25.55
CA VAL A 166 -1.37 -7.70 25.14
C VAL A 166 -1.16 -8.57 26.37
N VAL A 167 -1.89 -9.69 26.45
CA VAL A 167 -1.62 -10.78 27.40
C VAL A 167 -0.77 -11.82 26.66
N PRO A 168 0.55 -11.90 26.93
CA PRO A 168 1.45 -12.72 26.12
C PRO A 168 1.18 -14.22 26.25
N LEU A 169 0.71 -14.67 27.42
CA LEU A 169 0.36 -16.08 27.66
C LEU A 169 -1.10 -16.35 27.32
N GLU A 170 -1.33 -17.07 26.22
CA GLU A 170 -2.67 -17.41 25.72
C GLU A 170 -3.50 -18.17 26.77
N GLY A 171 -2.90 -19.17 27.43
CA GLY A 171 -3.57 -19.95 28.47
C GLY A 171 -4.07 -19.08 29.63
N ALA A 172 -3.26 -18.11 30.06
CA ALA A 172 -3.63 -17.18 31.13
C ALA A 172 -4.84 -16.31 30.76
N PHE A 173 -4.96 -15.93 29.49
CA PHE A 173 -6.12 -15.18 29.02
C PHE A 173 -7.37 -16.07 28.93
N ILE A 174 -7.26 -17.26 28.33
CA ILE A 174 -8.38 -18.19 28.15
C ILE A 174 -8.92 -18.68 29.51
N ASP A 175 -8.02 -19.02 30.45
CA ASP A 175 -8.42 -19.51 31.77
C ASP A 175 -9.13 -18.41 32.58
N ALA A 176 -8.68 -17.16 32.46
CA ALA A 176 -9.36 -16.01 33.06
C ALA A 176 -10.78 -15.82 32.50
N MET A 177 -10.93 -15.86 31.17
CA MET A 177 -12.25 -15.76 30.52
C MET A 177 -13.20 -16.90 30.90
N ARG A 178 -12.68 -18.12 31.08
CA ARG A 178 -13.46 -19.28 31.53
C ARG A 178 -13.88 -19.16 32.99
N SER A 179 -12.99 -18.65 33.84
CA SER A 179 -13.25 -18.54 35.27
C SER A 179 -14.21 -17.41 35.61
N ASP A 180 -14.17 -16.31 34.87
CA ASP A 180 -15.05 -15.16 35.08
C ASP A 180 -15.64 -14.68 33.75
N PRO A 181 -16.82 -15.17 33.36
CA PRO A 181 -17.48 -14.75 32.13
C PRO A 181 -17.82 -13.25 32.10
N SER A 182 -18.01 -12.61 33.27
CA SER A 182 -18.33 -11.18 33.35
C SER A 182 -17.13 -10.29 33.00
N LEU A 183 -15.91 -10.81 33.17
CA LEU A 183 -14.69 -10.12 32.76
C LEU A 183 -14.68 -9.81 31.25
N TYR A 184 -15.22 -10.70 30.41
CA TYR A 184 -15.29 -10.44 28.98
C TYR A 184 -16.18 -9.22 28.67
N GLU A 185 -17.35 -9.13 29.32
CA GLU A 185 -18.27 -8.01 29.15
C GLU A 185 -17.61 -6.69 29.57
N ASP A 186 -16.95 -6.68 30.74
CA ASP A 186 -16.19 -5.53 31.25
C ASP A 186 -15.09 -5.07 30.26
N LEU A 187 -14.33 -6.01 29.69
CA LEU A 187 -13.23 -5.70 28.78
C LEU A 187 -13.69 -5.22 27.39
N VAL A 188 -14.91 -5.58 26.97
CA VAL A 188 -15.46 -5.18 25.67
C VAL A 188 -16.17 -3.83 25.76
N GLU A 189 -16.73 -3.48 26.92
CA GLU A 189 -17.50 -2.25 27.13
C GLU A 189 -16.67 -0.98 26.85
N ASP A 190 -15.42 -0.91 27.35
CA ASP A 190 -14.55 0.22 27.01
C ASP A 190 -13.99 0.06 25.58
N ARG A 191 -14.30 1.03 24.72
CA ARG A 191 -13.83 1.05 23.33
C ARG A 191 -12.36 1.46 23.19
N ARG A 192 -11.79 2.10 24.21
CA ARG A 192 -10.42 2.65 24.17
C ARG A 192 -9.35 1.59 24.40
N VAL A 193 -9.65 0.52 25.11
CA VAL A 193 -8.71 -0.58 25.37
C VAL A 193 -9.26 -1.87 24.77
N LYS A 194 -8.40 -2.57 24.05
CA LYS A 194 -8.68 -3.89 23.48
C LYS A 194 -7.68 -4.87 24.03
N VAL A 195 -8.15 -5.72 24.93
CA VAL A 195 -7.34 -6.80 25.49
C VAL A 195 -7.24 -7.91 24.46
N VAL A 196 -6.01 -8.28 24.13
CA VAL A 196 -5.71 -9.29 23.10
C VAL A 196 -4.75 -10.32 23.66
N SER A 197 -4.99 -11.58 23.34
CA SER A 197 -4.01 -12.65 23.54
C SER A 197 -2.95 -12.64 22.44
N GLY A 198 -1.89 -13.45 22.58
CA GLY A 198 -0.84 -13.58 21.56
C GLY A 198 -1.38 -13.90 20.17
N THR A 199 -2.32 -14.85 20.05
CA THR A 199 -2.96 -15.19 18.77
C THR A 199 -3.80 -14.05 18.20
N SER A 200 -4.62 -13.42 19.04
CA SER A 200 -5.47 -12.29 18.64
C SER A 200 -4.64 -11.07 18.22
N PHE A 201 -3.49 -10.86 18.87
CA PHE A 201 -2.53 -9.83 18.49
C PHE A 201 -1.93 -10.11 17.11
N MET A 202 -1.46 -11.33 16.83
CA MET A 202 -0.99 -11.71 15.49
C MET A 202 -2.05 -11.52 14.40
N LEU A 203 -3.30 -11.90 14.67
CA LEU A 203 -4.41 -11.66 13.74
C LEU A 203 -4.63 -10.17 13.49
N THR A 204 -4.55 -9.36 14.55
CA THR A 204 -4.64 -7.90 14.46
C THR A 204 -3.52 -7.34 13.58
N LEU A 205 -2.27 -7.79 13.79
CA LEU A 205 -1.13 -7.40 12.96
C LEU A 205 -1.33 -7.80 11.48
N LEU A 206 -1.83 -9.01 11.21
CA LEU A 206 -2.14 -9.46 9.86
C LEU A 206 -3.19 -8.58 9.18
N LEU A 207 -4.24 -8.18 9.91
CA LEU A 207 -5.27 -7.27 9.41
C LEU A 207 -4.69 -5.89 9.08
N ILE A 208 -3.77 -5.38 9.90
CA ILE A 208 -3.08 -4.11 9.67
C ILE A 208 -2.21 -4.18 8.40
N GLN A 209 -1.50 -5.28 8.18
CA GLN A 209 -0.73 -5.48 6.94
C GLN A 209 -1.62 -5.52 5.70
N GLU A 210 -2.77 -6.18 5.77
CA GLU A 210 -3.70 -6.21 4.63
C GLU A 210 -4.30 -4.81 4.37
N LEU A 211 -4.54 -4.05 5.44
CA LEU A 211 -4.99 -2.67 5.34
C LEU A 211 -3.93 -1.78 4.66
N TRP A 212 -2.64 -1.91 4.99
CA TRP A 212 -1.56 -1.21 4.27
C TRP A 212 -1.49 -1.56 2.79
N LYS A 213 -1.62 -2.85 2.47
CA LYS A 213 -1.57 -3.32 1.09
C LYS A 213 -2.72 -2.75 0.27
N ARG A 214 -3.93 -2.71 0.85
CA ARG A 214 -5.10 -2.10 0.23
C ARG A 214 -4.90 -0.60 0.01
N GLU A 215 -4.34 0.11 0.98
CA GLU A 215 -4.08 1.54 0.86
C GLU A 215 -3.06 1.85 -0.24
N ASN A 216 -1.94 1.11 -0.28
CA ASN A 216 -0.94 1.27 -1.34
C ASN A 216 -1.52 1.00 -2.74
N GLN A 217 -2.42 0.02 -2.87
CA GLN A 217 -3.12 -0.23 -4.13
C GLN A 217 -4.07 0.91 -4.50
N SER A 218 -4.82 1.45 -3.54
CA SER A 218 -5.71 2.61 -3.73
C SER A 218 -4.93 3.82 -4.26
N ARG A 219 -3.81 4.16 -3.62
CA ARG A 219 -2.94 5.27 -4.03
C ARG A 219 -2.39 5.08 -5.44
N ASN A 220 -1.91 3.88 -5.78
CA ASN A 220 -1.39 3.59 -7.11
C ASN A 220 -2.48 3.66 -8.20
N GLN A 221 -3.73 3.31 -7.88
CA GLN A 221 -4.84 3.45 -8.83
C GLN A 221 -5.15 4.91 -9.14
N ILE A 222 -5.16 5.77 -8.11
CA ILE A 222 -5.36 7.21 -8.28
C ILE A 222 -4.26 7.79 -9.19
N GLU A 223 -2.99 7.48 -8.90
CA GLU A 223 -1.86 7.94 -9.73
C GLU A 223 -1.96 7.42 -11.17
N LEU A 224 -2.38 6.16 -11.36
CA LEU A 224 -2.59 5.60 -12.69
C LEU A 224 -3.69 6.33 -13.47
N MET A 225 -4.80 6.67 -12.83
CA MET A 225 -5.90 7.43 -13.45
C MET A 225 -5.43 8.83 -13.85
N GLU A 226 -4.67 9.51 -12.99
CA GLU A 226 -4.09 10.82 -13.27
C GLU A 226 -3.12 10.77 -14.46
N ARG A 227 -2.18 9.81 -14.46
CA ARG A 227 -1.28 9.58 -15.60
C ARG A 227 -2.03 9.21 -16.88
N GLY A 228 -3.11 8.43 -16.77
CA GLY A 228 -3.97 8.07 -17.89
C GLY A 228 -4.66 9.30 -18.51
N GLY A 229 -5.14 10.23 -17.67
CA GLY A 229 -5.68 11.52 -18.12
C GLY A 229 -4.64 12.35 -18.86
N HIS A 230 -3.44 12.51 -18.28
CA HIS A 230 -2.35 13.23 -18.94
C HIS A 230 -1.93 12.61 -20.28
N LEU A 231 -1.90 11.28 -20.37
CA LEU A 231 -1.59 10.58 -21.61
C LEU A 231 -2.67 10.83 -22.67
N HIS A 232 -3.95 10.76 -22.29
CA HIS A 232 -5.06 11.05 -23.19
C HIS A 232 -4.94 12.46 -23.78
N ASP A 233 -4.69 13.48 -22.95
CA ASP A 233 -4.53 14.87 -23.40
C ASP A 233 -3.35 15.01 -24.38
N LYS A 234 -2.23 14.34 -24.11
CA LYS A 234 -1.08 14.33 -25.02
C LYS A 234 -1.39 13.67 -26.36
N VAL A 235 -2.19 12.61 -26.37
CA VAL A 235 -2.62 11.95 -27.61
C VAL A 235 -3.50 12.90 -28.42
N VAL A 236 -4.42 13.63 -27.79
CA VAL A 236 -5.27 14.62 -28.49
C VAL A 236 -4.40 15.72 -29.14
N ILE A 237 -3.48 16.33 -28.40
CA ILE A 237 -2.56 17.36 -28.91
C ILE A 237 -1.71 16.82 -30.07
N PHE A 238 -1.25 15.58 -29.97
CA PHE A 238 -0.49 14.93 -31.04
C PHE A 238 -1.34 14.74 -32.30
N LEU A 239 -2.59 14.26 -32.16
CA LEU A 239 -3.50 14.08 -33.28
C LEU A 239 -3.81 15.41 -33.98
N GLU A 240 -4.03 16.50 -33.23
CA GLU A 240 -4.20 17.84 -33.79
C GLU A 240 -2.98 18.26 -34.61
N SER A 241 -1.78 18.12 -34.05
CA SER A 241 -0.52 18.44 -34.73
C SER A 241 -0.35 17.60 -36.02
N PHE A 242 -0.72 16.31 -35.97
CA PHE A 242 -0.64 15.41 -37.10
C PHE A 242 -1.64 15.78 -38.21
N THR A 243 -2.85 16.18 -37.84
CA THR A 243 -3.85 16.71 -38.78
C THR A 243 -3.35 17.99 -39.45
N THR A 244 -2.75 18.91 -38.69
CA THR A 244 -2.14 20.13 -39.26
C THR A 244 -1.03 19.79 -40.26
N ILE A 245 -0.15 18.85 -39.94
CA ILE A 245 0.89 18.39 -40.88
C ILE A 245 0.27 17.87 -42.19
N GLY A 246 -0.77 17.04 -42.09
CA GLY A 246 -1.48 16.53 -43.26
C GLY A 246 -2.07 17.65 -44.14
N PHE A 247 -2.63 18.68 -43.52
CA PHE A 247 -3.15 19.86 -44.23
C PHE A 247 -2.04 20.63 -44.94
N GLU A 248 -0.93 20.93 -44.25
CA GLU A 248 0.19 21.68 -44.84
C GLU A 248 0.88 20.93 -45.98
N LEU A 249 1.00 19.59 -45.88
CA LEU A 249 1.49 18.78 -46.99
C LEU A 249 0.55 18.83 -48.21
N GLY A 250 -0.76 18.90 -47.99
CA GLY A 250 -1.74 19.12 -49.04
C GLY A 250 -1.56 20.47 -49.73
N GLN A 251 -1.34 21.55 -48.97
CA GLN A 251 -1.06 22.88 -49.52
C GLN A 251 0.26 22.90 -50.31
N ALA A 252 1.32 22.30 -49.75
CA ALA A 252 2.62 22.21 -50.41
C ALA A 252 2.53 21.45 -51.74
N LYS A 253 1.75 20.35 -51.78
CA LYS A 253 1.48 19.63 -53.01
C LYS A 253 0.71 20.48 -54.02
N ALA A 254 -0.34 21.18 -53.61
CA ALA A 254 -1.11 22.04 -54.51
C ALA A 254 -0.25 23.16 -55.12
N ALA A 255 0.61 23.80 -54.32
CA ALA A 255 1.54 24.81 -54.79
C ALA A 255 2.60 24.25 -55.75
N TYR A 256 3.06 23.02 -55.50
CA TYR A 256 3.94 22.29 -56.42
C TYR A 256 3.25 22.01 -57.75
N ASP A 257 2.04 21.45 -57.73
CA ASP A 257 1.27 21.11 -58.93
C ASP A 257 0.95 22.37 -59.76
N GLU A 258 0.67 23.51 -59.11
CA GLU A 258 0.50 24.80 -59.77
C GLU A 258 1.80 25.32 -60.43
N ALA A 259 2.92 25.24 -59.72
CA ALA A 259 4.22 25.63 -60.26
C ALA A 259 4.63 24.75 -61.45
N GLU A 260 4.33 23.45 -61.40
CA GLU A 260 4.53 22.52 -62.52
C GLU A 260 3.66 22.90 -63.72
N THR A 261 2.39 23.26 -63.49
CA THR A 261 1.49 23.74 -64.54
C THR A 261 2.02 25.01 -65.22
N GLN A 262 2.49 25.99 -64.44
CA GLN A 262 3.07 27.20 -65.00
C GLN A 262 4.39 26.94 -65.75
N LEU A 263 5.16 25.94 -65.31
CA LEU A 263 6.45 25.60 -65.90
C LEU A 263 6.31 24.83 -67.22
N SER A 264 5.50 23.78 -67.27
CA SER A 264 5.51 22.80 -68.37
C SER A 264 4.16 22.40 -68.94
N SER A 265 3.09 22.19 -68.16
CA SER A 265 1.84 21.59 -68.70
C SER A 265 0.72 22.59 -69.01
N GLY A 266 0.77 23.81 -68.48
CA GLY A 266 -0.30 24.79 -68.65
C GLY A 266 -0.31 25.50 -70.01
N THR A 267 -1.47 26.02 -70.40
CA THR A 267 -1.62 26.84 -71.62
C THR A 267 -0.81 28.14 -71.49
N GLY A 268 0.27 28.24 -72.26
CA GLY A 268 1.19 29.38 -72.15
C GLY A 268 2.30 29.19 -71.11
N ASN A 269 2.61 27.94 -70.75
CA ASN A 269 3.71 27.60 -69.85
C ASN A 269 5.06 28.20 -70.30
N VAL A 270 5.94 28.41 -69.31
CA VAL A 270 7.22 29.10 -69.48
C VAL A 270 8.11 28.39 -70.50
N ILE A 271 8.17 27.06 -70.48
CA ILE A 271 8.99 26.29 -71.43
C ILE A 271 8.54 26.56 -72.87
N ARG A 272 7.24 26.40 -73.16
CA ARG A 272 6.66 26.63 -74.49
C ARG A 272 6.81 28.07 -74.95
N GLN A 273 6.59 29.06 -74.07
CA GLN A 273 6.80 30.47 -74.41
C GLN A 273 8.27 30.78 -74.73
N THR A 274 9.21 30.18 -73.99
CA THR A 274 10.64 30.38 -74.22
C THR A 274 11.09 29.74 -75.54
N GLU A 275 10.57 28.57 -75.91
CA GLU A 275 10.84 27.96 -77.22
C GLU A 275 10.20 28.75 -78.36
N MET A 276 8.96 29.22 -78.24
CA MET A 276 8.31 30.04 -79.27
C MET A 276 9.06 31.37 -79.51
N LEU A 277 9.60 32.00 -78.46
CA LEU A 277 10.46 33.18 -78.57
C LEU A 277 11.76 32.90 -79.34
N ARG A 278 12.35 31.71 -79.15
CA ARG A 278 13.52 31.27 -79.92
C ARG A 278 13.18 31.07 -81.39
N GLU A 279 12.06 30.41 -81.70
CA GLU A 279 11.58 30.21 -83.08
C GLU A 279 11.36 31.53 -83.83
N LEU A 280 10.89 32.56 -83.12
CA LEU A 280 10.70 33.92 -83.65
C LEU A 280 12.02 34.71 -83.82
N GLY A 281 13.18 34.11 -83.56
CA GLY A 281 14.49 34.69 -83.89
C GLY A 281 15.24 35.33 -82.72
N ALA A 282 14.83 35.10 -81.47
CA ALA A 282 15.59 35.54 -80.31
C ALA A 282 16.98 34.86 -80.26
N LYS A 283 18.06 35.64 -80.05
CA LYS A 283 19.42 35.09 -79.94
C LYS A 283 19.62 34.41 -78.58
N VAL A 284 19.47 33.09 -78.53
CA VAL A 284 19.67 32.28 -77.31
C VAL A 284 21.02 31.53 -77.35
N LYS A 285 21.77 31.54 -76.24
CA LYS A 285 23.10 30.90 -76.13
C LYS A 285 23.08 29.46 -75.59
N LYS A 286 21.99 29.01 -74.96
CA LYS A 286 21.84 27.68 -74.35
C LYS A 286 20.49 27.07 -74.75
N ASP A 287 20.47 25.78 -75.02
CA ASP A 287 19.28 25.03 -75.45
C ASP A 287 18.66 24.27 -74.27
N LEU A 288 17.37 24.47 -74.01
CA LEU A 288 16.62 23.81 -72.95
C LEU A 288 16.50 22.29 -73.19
N ARG A 289 16.48 21.85 -74.46
CA ARG A 289 16.35 20.44 -74.87
C ARG A 289 17.59 19.59 -74.54
N ASN A 290 18.74 20.22 -74.27
CA ASN A 290 20.02 19.55 -74.02
C ASN A 290 20.35 19.29 -72.54
N LYS A 291 19.53 19.76 -71.58
CA LYS A 291 19.72 19.45 -70.14
C LYS A 291 18.73 18.36 -69.69
N SER A 292 19.26 17.25 -69.20
CA SER A 292 18.54 15.97 -69.04
C SER A 292 17.31 16.00 -68.11
N GLY A 293 17.25 16.92 -67.14
CA GLY A 293 16.08 17.03 -66.24
C GLY A 293 14.89 17.79 -66.84
N VAL A 294 15.13 18.68 -67.81
CA VAL A 294 14.10 19.57 -68.39
C VAL A 294 13.57 19.01 -69.72
N ARG A 295 14.30 18.08 -70.34
CA ARG A 295 13.95 17.47 -71.62
C ARG A 295 12.62 16.71 -71.59
N LYS A 296 12.31 16.03 -70.49
CA LYS A 296 11.04 15.29 -70.32
C LYS A 296 9.85 16.25 -70.25
N LEU A 297 9.96 17.27 -69.40
CA LEU A 297 8.96 18.33 -69.23
C LEU A 297 8.74 19.16 -70.51
N ALA A 298 9.79 19.37 -71.32
CA ALA A 298 9.69 20.07 -72.60
C ALA A 298 9.07 19.23 -73.72
N GLN A 299 9.22 17.90 -73.69
CA GLN A 299 8.57 17.00 -74.66
C GLN A 299 7.09 16.83 -74.35
N GLU A 300 6.73 16.71 -73.07
CA GLU A 300 5.33 16.58 -72.64
C GLU A 300 4.53 17.88 -72.91
N ALA A 301 5.17 19.05 -72.88
CA ALA A 301 4.56 20.35 -73.16
C ALA A 301 4.27 20.64 -74.65
N GLU A 302 4.86 19.87 -75.58
CA GLU A 302 4.69 20.03 -77.03
C GLU A 302 3.60 19.09 -77.60
N GLU A 303 3.13 18.10 -76.82
CA GLU A 303 2.15 17.09 -77.25
C GLU A 303 0.67 17.44 -76.89
N GLU A 304 0.43 18.50 -76.10
CA GLU A 304 -0.91 19.12 -75.86
C GLU A 304 -1.11 20.44 -76.63
#